data_AF-K9DQ48-F1
#
_entry.id   AF-K9DQ48-F1
#
_cell.length_a   1.000
_cell.length_b   1.000
_cell.length_c   1.000
_cell.angle_alpha   90.00
_cell.angle_beta   90.00
_cell.angle_gamma   90.00
#
_symmetry.space_group_name_H-M   'P 1'
#
loop_
_entity.id
_entity.type
_entity.pdbx_description
1 polymer ?
#
loop_
_entity_poly.entity_id
_entity_poly.type
_entity_poly.pdbx_seq_one_letter_code
_entity_poly.pdbx_strand_id
1 'polypeptide(L)'
;MQYSYEITPRPTELGGGWRLRLLEDGEEVGGGVFPVAPADPRQGMAWWNAMAEAERGYWLGVAGSARPADAYDAFLQAEAHTDAEGEAYAWLDSRGA
;
A
#
# COMPACT_ATOMS: atom_id res chain seq x y z
N MET A 1 18.72 -21.47 -4.44
CA MET A 1 18.38 -20.05 -4.40
C MET A 1 16.90 -19.93 -4.19
N GLN A 2 16.50 -19.47 -3.02
CA GLN A 2 15.14 -19.14 -2.65
C GLN A 2 14.98 -17.63 -2.74
N TYR A 3 14.08 -17.17 -3.60
CA TYR A 3 13.73 -15.76 -3.72
C TYR A 3 12.41 -15.51 -2.99
N SER A 4 12.37 -14.47 -2.17
CA SER A 4 11.16 -14.07 -1.44
C SER A 4 11.16 -12.56 -1.21
N TYR A 5 10.08 -12.02 -0.66
CA TYR A 5 10.00 -10.61 -0.33
C TYR A 5 9.22 -10.40 0.97
N GLU A 6 9.40 -9.23 1.56
CA GLU A 6 8.65 -8.78 2.71
C GLU A 6 8.19 -7.34 2.52
N ILE A 7 6.90 -7.09 2.79
CA ILE A 7 6.32 -5.74 2.82
C ILE A 7 5.94 -5.46 4.28
N THR A 8 6.46 -4.37 4.83
CA THR A 8 6.23 -3.99 6.22
C THR A 8 5.73 -2.55 6.32
N PRO A 9 4.80 -2.26 7.25
CA PRO A 9 4.30 -0.91 7.44
C PRO A 9 5.43 0.00 7.93
N ARG A 10 5.48 1.21 7.38
CA ARG A 10 6.49 2.20 7.73
C ARG A 10 5.92 3.20 8.74
N PRO A 11 6.67 3.58 9.78
CA PRO A 11 6.22 4.56 10.76
C PRO A 11 5.75 5.87 10.10
N THR A 12 4.67 6.44 10.62
CA THR A 12 4.09 7.71 10.12
C THR A 12 5.09 8.87 10.21
N GLU A 13 5.96 8.87 11.22
CA GLU A 13 7.04 9.85 11.40
C GLU A 13 8.09 9.83 10.27
N LEU A 14 8.19 8.73 9.54
CA LEU A 14 9.05 8.61 8.36
C LEU A 14 8.31 8.91 7.05
N GLY A 15 7.02 9.28 7.11
CA GLY A 15 6.17 9.50 5.94
C GLY A 15 5.21 8.36 5.65
N GLY A 16 5.07 7.39 6.56
CA GLY A 16 4.11 6.29 6.45
C GLY A 16 4.33 5.39 5.23
N GLY A 17 3.28 4.67 4.85
CA GLY A 17 3.26 3.75 3.72
C GLY A 17 4.01 2.45 4.03
N TRP A 18 4.75 1.94 3.03
CA TRP A 18 5.32 0.60 3.09
C TRP A 18 6.81 0.57 2.77
N ARG A 19 7.52 -0.36 3.38
CA ARG A 19 8.88 -0.75 3.00
C ARG A 19 8.83 -2.14 2.39
N LEU A 20 9.34 -2.26 1.17
CA LEU A 20 9.59 -3.52 0.48
C LEU A 20 11.04 -3.94 0.71
N ARG A 21 11.25 -5.20 1.08
CA ARG A 21 12.54 -5.89 1.06
C ARG A 21 12.46 -7.07 0.10
N LEU A 22 13.47 -7.19 -0.76
CA LEU A 22 13.64 -8.31 -1.69
C LEU A 22 14.75 -9.19 -1.15
N LEU A 23 14.49 -10.49 -1.01
CA LEU A 23 15.34 -11.42 -0.27
C LEU A 23 15.85 -12.56 -1.15
N GLU A 24 17.16 -12.77 -1.18
CA GLU A 24 17.81 -13.93 -1.78
C GLU A 24 18.41 -14.79 -0.67
N ASP A 25 17.92 -16.03 -0.54
CA ASP A 25 18.30 -16.96 0.54
C ASP A 25 18.16 -16.32 1.95
N GLY A 26 17.21 -15.39 2.09
CA GLY A 26 16.92 -14.66 3.32
C GLY A 26 17.71 -13.36 3.52
N GLU A 27 18.67 -13.04 2.66
CA GLU A 27 19.43 -11.79 2.72
C GLU A 27 18.78 -10.70 1.86
N GLU A 28 18.68 -9.47 2.39
CA GLU A 28 18.14 -8.32 1.66
C GLU A 28 19.09 -7.92 0.53
N VAL A 29 18.66 -8.12 -0.71
CA VAL A 29 19.43 -7.81 -1.93
C VAL A 29 18.88 -6.60 -2.69
N GLY A 30 17.74 -6.07 -2.25
CA GLY A 30 17.10 -4.91 -2.85
C GLY A 30 15.79 -4.55 -2.15
N GLY A 31 15.08 -3.57 -2.67
CA GLY A 31 13.81 -3.13 -2.10
C GLY A 31 13.45 -1.70 -2.48
N GLY A 32 12.46 -1.15 -1.78
CA GLY A 32 11.93 0.18 -2.05
C GLY A 32 11.10 0.71 -0.88
N VAL A 33 10.79 2.01 -0.96
CA VAL A 33 9.86 2.67 -0.04
C VAL A 33 8.70 3.24 -0.85
N PHE A 34 7.48 2.99 -0.37
CA PHE A 34 6.23 3.38 -1.01
C PHE A 34 5.49 4.27 -0.02
N PRO A 35 5.84 5.58 0.05
CA PRO A 35 5.26 6.48 1.03
C PRO A 35 3.80 6.81 0.67
N VAL A 36 2.98 7.02 1.69
CA VAL A 36 1.64 7.55 1.53
C VAL A 36 1.68 9.04 1.88
N ALA A 37 1.44 9.89 0.88
CA ALA A 37 1.32 11.32 1.13
C ALA A 37 0.13 11.61 2.06
N PRO A 38 0.20 12.65 2.90
CA PRO A 38 -0.95 13.09 3.68
C PRO A 38 -2.17 13.31 2.77
N ALA A 39 -3.32 12.75 3.14
CA ALA A 39 -4.53 12.88 2.34
C ALA A 39 -4.92 14.35 2.15
N ASP A 40 -5.12 14.74 0.89
CA ASP A 40 -5.76 16.00 0.54
C ASP A 40 -7.28 15.87 0.74
N PRO A 41 -7.91 16.69 1.61
CA PRO A 41 -9.34 16.60 1.88
C PRO A 41 -10.23 16.75 0.63
N ARG A 42 -9.82 17.55 -0.36
CA ARG A 42 -10.57 17.75 -1.60
C ARG A 42 -10.49 16.52 -2.49
N GLN A 43 -9.31 15.90 -2.58
CA GLN A 43 -9.13 14.65 -3.32
C GLN A 43 -9.93 13.52 -2.67
N GLY A 44 -9.87 13.40 -1.34
CA GLY A 44 -10.66 12.41 -0.59
C GLY A 44 -12.17 12.60 -0.77
N MET A 45 -12.66 13.84 -0.75
CA MET A 45 -14.08 14.13 -1.05
C MET A 45 -14.45 13.78 -2.50
N ALA A 46 -13.60 14.09 -3.47
CA ALA A 46 -13.85 13.76 -4.87
C ALA A 46 -13.88 12.24 -5.10
N TRP A 47 -12.91 11.51 -4.55
CA TRP A 47 -12.86 10.05 -4.55
C TRP A 47 -14.11 9.45 -3.90
N TRP A 48 -14.47 9.93 -2.71
CA TRP A 48 -15.67 9.47 -2.00
C TRP A 48 -16.94 9.68 -2.82
N ASN A 49 -17.11 10.87 -3.40
CA ASN A 49 -18.30 11.22 -4.18
C ASN A 49 -18.41 10.45 -5.50
N ALA A 50 -17.28 10.05 -6.11
CA ALA A 50 -17.25 9.26 -7.33
C ALA A 50 -17.55 7.77 -7.12
N MET A 51 -17.41 7.28 -5.88
CA MET A 51 -17.52 5.88 -5.51
C MET A 51 -18.96 5.42 -5.24
N ALA A 52 -19.30 4.17 -5.61
CA ALA A 52 -20.60 3.58 -5.32
C ALA A 52 -20.76 3.24 -3.83
N GLU A 53 -22.01 3.09 -3.35
CA GLU A 53 -22.29 2.84 -1.93
C GLU A 53 -21.64 1.55 -1.40
N ALA A 54 -21.63 0.48 -2.21
CA ALA A 54 -21.01 -0.79 -1.82
C ALA A 54 -19.49 -0.65 -1.60
N GLU A 55 -18.81 0.08 -2.48
CA GLU A 55 -17.37 0.36 -2.37
C GLU A 55 -17.07 1.27 -1.17
N ARG A 56 -17.93 2.28 -0.91
CA ARG A 56 -17.83 3.10 0.30
C ARG A 56 -17.95 2.24 1.56
N GLY A 57 -18.91 1.33 1.61
CA GLY A 57 -19.10 0.39 2.71
C GLY A 57 -17.88 -0.51 2.93
N TYR A 58 -17.27 -0.99 1.85
CA TYR A 58 -16.02 -1.75 1.90
C TYR A 58 -14.90 -0.95 2.57
N TRP A 59 -14.62 0.27 2.09
CA TRP A 59 -13.50 1.07 2.62
C TRP A 59 -13.72 1.57 4.04
N LEU A 60 -14.96 1.85 4.44
CA LEU A 60 -15.29 2.10 5.85
C LEU A 60 -15.01 0.87 6.72
N GLY A 61 -15.30 -0.33 6.20
CA GLY A 61 -14.97 -1.60 6.85
C GLY A 61 -13.47 -1.83 6.98
N VAL A 62 -12.70 -1.60 5.92
CA VAL A 62 -11.23 -1.69 5.92
C VAL A 62 -10.62 -0.71 6.92
N ALA A 63 -11.12 0.53 6.97
CA ALA A 63 -10.67 1.53 7.93
C ALA A 63 -11.12 1.26 9.38
N GLY A 64 -12.11 0.38 9.58
CA GLY A 64 -12.75 0.19 10.89
C GLY A 64 -13.40 1.47 11.43
N SER A 65 -13.85 2.37 10.54
CA SER A 65 -14.32 3.71 10.88
C SER A 65 -15.54 4.11 10.06
N ALA A 66 -16.40 4.96 10.63
CA ALA A 66 -17.53 5.57 9.93
C ALA A 66 -17.16 6.87 9.19
N ARG A 67 -15.88 7.28 9.21
CA ARG A 67 -15.42 8.55 8.64
C ARG A 67 -14.91 8.34 7.22
N PRO A 68 -15.44 9.07 6.22
CA PRO A 68 -14.94 9.02 4.84
C PRO A 68 -13.45 9.36 4.69
N ALA A 69 -12.91 10.24 5.55
CA ALA A 69 -11.49 10.58 5.54
C ALA A 69 -10.61 9.36 5.89
N ASP A 70 -10.97 8.64 6.95
CA ASP A 70 -10.24 7.43 7.37
C ASP A 70 -10.34 6.32 6.30
N ALA A 71 -11.48 6.23 5.61
CA ALA A 71 -11.65 5.32 4.46
C ALA A 71 -10.72 5.69 3.29
N TYR A 72 -10.55 6.98 3.01
CA TYR A 72 -9.62 7.45 1.97
C TYR A 72 -8.15 7.22 2.37
N ASP A 73 -7.79 7.42 3.64
CA ASP A 73 -6.45 7.08 4.14
C ASP A 73 -6.18 5.57 3.96
N ALA A 74 -7.15 4.71 4.29
CA ALA A 74 -7.03 3.27 4.08
C ALA A 74 -6.88 2.88 2.60
N PHE A 75 -7.60 3.57 1.70
CA PHE A 75 -7.44 3.40 0.26
C PHE A 75 -6.02 3.75 -0.19
N LEU A 76 -5.48 4.90 0.22
CA LEU A 76 -4.12 5.30 -0.13
C LEU A 76 -3.07 4.31 0.39
N GLN A 77 -3.27 3.74 1.59
CA GLN A 77 -2.41 2.68 2.11
C GLN A 77 -2.48 1.41 1.25
N ALA A 78 -3.68 1.01 0.81
CA ALA A 78 -3.85 -0.16 -0.04
C ALA A 78 -3.23 0.02 -1.43
N GLU A 79 -3.35 1.20 -2.04
CA GLU A 79 -2.70 1.53 -3.31
C GLU A 79 -1.17 1.44 -3.17
N ALA A 80 -0.59 2.06 -2.14
CA ALA A 80 0.85 1.99 -1.91
C ALA A 80 1.35 0.57 -1.61
N HIS A 81 0.52 -0.28 -0.97
CA HIS A 81 0.83 -1.70 -0.79
C HIS A 81 0.81 -2.44 -2.14
N THR A 82 -0.19 -2.16 -2.97
CA THR A 82 -0.35 -2.77 -4.29
C THR A 82 0.83 -2.42 -5.20
N ASP A 83 1.31 -1.18 -5.17
CA ASP A 83 2.54 -0.77 -5.86
C ASP A 83 3.77 -1.55 -5.37
N ALA A 84 3.89 -1.74 -4.06
CA ALA A 84 4.98 -2.54 -3.47
C ALA A 84 4.91 -4.02 -3.86
N GLU A 85 3.71 -4.62 -3.90
CA GLU A 85 3.51 -5.98 -4.39
C GLU A 85 3.82 -6.10 -5.89
N GLY A 86 3.46 -5.10 -6.69
CA GLY A 86 3.77 -5.04 -8.11
C GLY A 86 5.28 -5.10 -8.38
N GLU A 87 6.06 -4.28 -7.67
CA GLU A 87 7.53 -4.29 -7.76
C GLU A 87 8.11 -5.63 -7.27
N ALA A 88 7.57 -6.18 -6.18
CA ALA A 88 8.00 -7.46 -5.63
C ALA A 88 7.77 -8.62 -6.61
N TYR A 89 6.60 -8.68 -7.25
CA TYR A 89 6.27 -9.71 -8.23
C TYR A 89 7.07 -9.55 -9.51
N ALA A 90 7.24 -8.32 -10.02
CA ALA A 90 8.09 -8.07 -11.18
C ALA A 90 9.53 -8.54 -10.94
N TRP A 91 10.06 -8.32 -9.73
CA TRP A 91 11.37 -8.82 -9.34
C TRP A 91 11.43 -10.35 -9.26
N LEU A 92 10.45 -10.99 -8.61
CA LEU A 92 10.40 -12.47 -8.51
C LEU A 92 10.32 -13.12 -9.89
N ASP A 93 9.48 -12.60 -10.79
CA ASP A 93 9.35 -13.10 -12.16
C ASP A 93 10.68 -13.03 -12.92
N SER A 94 11.47 -11.97 -12.72
CA SER A 94 12.80 -11.83 -13.31
C SER A 94 13.83 -12.88 -12.85
N ARG A 95 13.58 -13.56 -11.72
CA ARG A 95 14.45 -14.62 -11.16
C ARG A 95 14.00 -16.03 -11.50
N GLY A 96 12.75 -16.19 -11.96
CA GLY A 96 12.17 -17.46 -12.40
C GLY A 96 12.22 -17.69 -13.92
N ALA A 97 12.75 -16.73 -14.68
CA ALA A 97 12.92 -16.80 -16.13
C ALA A 97 14.18 -17.57 -16.58
#